data_AF-A0A6N4SWM3-F1
#
_entry.id   AF-A0A6N4SWM3-F1
#
_cell.length_a   1.000
_cell.length_b   1.000
_cell.length_c   1.000
_cell.angle_alpha   90.00
_cell.angle_beta   90.00
_cell.angle_gamma   90.00
#
_symmetry.space_group_name_H-M   'P 1'
#
loop_
_entity.id
_entity.type
_entity.pdbx_description
1 polymer ?
#
loop_
_entity_poly.entity_id
_entity_poly.type
_entity_poly.pdbx_seq_one_letter_code
_entity_poly.pdbx_strand_id
1 'polypeptide(L)'
;MLNKNHTAYVIDILTLLFFSGLTIVAVAMHEITIFYLIYVFWWDEIIKTVSDLSRLILRKHEIEDREQFKNDIKTRFFMLFLYFVFIIICFCFMIEWNTQEGLYRNIEILLFKNVYFNISLLSFAAREIYVYSNKKLVKNNLARTVMSKGVITLHLSIILGILLWTVATKKLASLPFELQSYSTILAIVPFLTIKFLFEWSEIKAKRKEMQKPG
;
A
#
# COMPACT_ATOMS: atom_id res chain seq x y z
N MET A 1 -12.06 -18.95 -24.06
CA MET A 1 -12.15 -18.69 -22.60
C MET A 1 -10.77 -18.26 -22.10
N LEU A 2 -10.58 -16.99 -21.70
CA LEU A 2 -9.32 -16.58 -21.08
C LEU A 2 -9.10 -17.38 -19.79
N ASN A 3 -7.89 -17.92 -19.61
CA ASN A 3 -7.51 -18.57 -18.36
C ASN A 3 -7.65 -17.56 -17.20
N LYS A 4 -8.58 -17.79 -16.27
CA LYS A 4 -8.91 -16.87 -15.15
C LYS A 4 -7.67 -16.45 -14.35
N ASN A 5 -6.68 -17.32 -14.27
CA ASN A 5 -5.41 -17.08 -13.59
C ASN A 5 -4.54 -16.05 -14.34
N HIS A 6 -4.54 -16.09 -15.68
CA HIS A 6 -3.84 -15.12 -16.52
C HIS A 6 -4.50 -13.73 -16.41
N THR A 7 -5.82 -13.67 -16.38
CA THR A 7 -6.54 -12.40 -16.24
C THR A 7 -6.27 -11.72 -14.89
N ALA A 8 -6.23 -12.49 -13.80
CA ALA A 8 -5.87 -11.96 -12.48
C ALA A 8 -4.44 -11.37 -12.45
N TYR A 9 -3.49 -12.03 -13.11
CA TYR A 9 -2.12 -11.53 -13.25
C TYR A 9 -2.06 -10.19 -14.01
N VAL A 10 -2.79 -10.09 -15.13
CA VAL A 10 -2.86 -8.85 -15.92
C VAL A 10 -3.50 -7.71 -15.11
N ILE A 11 -4.53 -8.01 -14.31
CA ILE A 11 -5.20 -7.01 -13.47
C ILE A 11 -4.28 -6.52 -12.34
N ASP A 12 -3.48 -7.40 -11.73
CA ASP A 12 -2.49 -6.98 -10.73
C ASP A 12 -1.46 -6.00 -11.35
N ILE A 13 -0.96 -6.28 -12.57
CA ILE A 13 -0.04 -5.38 -13.29
C ILE A 13 -0.72 -4.07 -13.67
N LEU A 14 -1.92 -4.15 -14.23
CA LEU A 14 -2.67 -2.96 -14.67
C LEU A 14 -2.93 -2.03 -13.48
N THR A 15 -3.28 -2.59 -12.33
CA THR A 15 -3.53 -1.80 -11.10
C THR A 15 -2.24 -1.16 -10.60
N LEU A 16 -1.11 -1.87 -10.62
CA LEU A 16 0.19 -1.30 -10.23
C LEU A 16 0.56 -0.14 -11.16
N LEU A 17 0.47 -0.31 -12.48
CA LEU A 17 0.77 0.73 -13.44
C LEU A 17 -0.18 1.93 -13.33
N PHE A 18 -1.48 1.66 -13.15
CA PHE A 18 -2.48 2.70 -12.94
C PHE A 18 -2.18 3.51 -11.69
N PHE A 19 -1.88 2.86 -10.56
CA PHE A 19 -1.51 3.53 -9.32
C PHE A 19 -0.23 4.36 -9.47
N SER A 20 0.82 3.81 -10.09
CA SER A 20 2.06 4.54 -10.35
C SER A 20 1.82 5.76 -11.24
N GLY A 21 1.06 5.62 -12.32
CA GLY A 21 0.70 6.72 -13.21
C GLY A 21 -0.13 7.81 -12.52
N LEU A 22 -1.15 7.41 -11.75
CA LEU A 22 -1.99 8.32 -10.99
C LEU A 22 -1.19 9.08 -9.94
N THR A 23 -0.23 8.40 -9.29
CA THR A 23 0.67 9.06 -8.33
C THR A 23 1.54 10.10 -9.03
N ILE A 24 2.12 9.79 -10.21
CA ILE A 24 2.92 10.76 -10.98
C ILE A 24 2.08 11.99 -11.34
N VAL A 25 0.83 11.80 -11.78
CA VAL A 25 -0.08 12.92 -12.09
C VAL A 25 -0.38 13.74 -10.83
N ALA A 26 -0.67 13.09 -9.71
CA ALA A 26 -0.97 13.79 -8.47
C ALA A 26 0.26 14.51 -7.87
N VAL A 27 1.48 14.02 -8.14
CA VAL A 27 2.73 14.76 -7.86
C VAL A 27 2.82 16.02 -8.73
N ALA A 28 2.55 15.91 -10.04
CA ALA A 28 2.60 17.04 -10.96
C ALA A 28 1.57 18.13 -10.62
N MET A 29 0.44 17.74 -10.04
CA MET A 29 -0.60 18.67 -9.57
C MET A 29 -0.32 19.25 -8.16
N HIS A 30 0.80 18.88 -7.52
CA HIS A 30 1.17 19.28 -6.15
C HIS A 30 0.17 18.87 -5.06
N GLU A 31 -0.66 17.87 -5.33
CA GLU A 31 -1.72 17.37 -4.42
C GLU A 31 -1.25 16.20 -3.54
N ILE A 32 0.04 15.85 -3.59
CA ILE A 32 0.62 14.73 -2.82
C ILE A 32 1.50 15.22 -1.67
N THR A 33 1.33 14.56 -0.53
CA THR A 33 2.22 14.63 0.63
C THR A 33 2.83 13.26 0.93
N ILE A 34 3.84 13.19 1.80
CA ILE A 34 4.36 11.89 2.27
C ILE A 34 3.25 11.10 2.98
N PHE A 35 2.39 11.80 3.73
CA PHE A 35 1.21 11.21 4.37
C PHE A 35 0.29 10.53 3.35
N TYR A 36 0.00 11.18 2.21
CA TYR A 36 -0.79 10.58 1.13
C TYR A 36 -0.29 9.17 0.77
N LEU A 37 1.01 9.04 0.48
CA LEU A 37 1.58 7.78 -0.02
C LEU A 37 1.52 6.68 1.03
N ILE A 38 1.97 6.99 2.25
CA ILE A 38 2.00 6.01 3.33
C ILE A 38 0.57 5.61 3.70
N TYR A 39 -0.37 6.55 3.69
CA TYR A 39 -1.77 6.28 3.99
C TYR A 39 -2.45 5.43 2.90
N VAL A 40 -2.14 5.68 1.61
CA VAL A 40 -2.58 4.81 0.52
C VAL A 40 -2.01 3.39 0.66
N PHE A 41 -0.73 3.23 1.04
CA PHE A 41 -0.13 1.92 1.26
C PHE A 41 -0.78 1.18 2.43
N TRP A 42 -1.11 1.91 3.49
CA TRP A 42 -1.85 1.37 4.63
C TRP A 42 -3.25 0.89 4.22
N TRP A 43 -3.99 1.70 3.46
CA TRP A 43 -5.31 1.32 2.97
C TRP A 43 -5.27 0.13 2.03
N ASP A 44 -4.29 0.05 1.14
CA ASP A 44 -4.10 -1.10 0.27
C ASP A 44 -3.98 -2.41 1.08
N GLU A 45 -3.19 -2.39 2.16
CA GLU A 45 -3.03 -3.56 3.03
C GLU A 45 -4.27 -3.85 3.88
N ILE A 46 -5.00 -2.82 4.30
CA ILE A 46 -6.31 -2.97 4.97
C ILE A 46 -7.33 -3.63 4.04
N ILE A 47 -7.46 -3.17 2.79
CA ILE A 47 -8.40 -3.73 1.80
C ILE A 47 -8.07 -5.22 1.56
N LYS A 48 -6.79 -5.55 1.43
CA LYS A 48 -6.32 -6.95 1.31
C LYS A 48 -6.68 -7.78 2.55
N THR A 49 -6.49 -7.24 3.75
CA THR A 49 -6.80 -7.92 5.01
C THR A 49 -8.31 -8.12 5.20
N VAL A 50 -9.13 -7.13 4.81
CA VAL A 50 -10.60 -7.23 4.81
C VAL A 50 -11.07 -8.24 3.77
N SER A 51 -10.44 -8.32 2.61
CA SER A 51 -10.67 -9.37 1.60
C SER A 51 -10.38 -10.76 2.15
N ASP A 52 -9.31 -10.93 2.94
CA ASP A 52 -9.01 -12.21 3.59
C ASP A 52 -10.02 -12.53 4.72
N LEU A 53 -10.45 -11.53 5.49
CA LEU A 53 -11.50 -11.69 6.50
C LEU A 53 -12.85 -12.09 5.87
N SER A 54 -13.24 -11.49 4.75
CA SER A 54 -14.48 -11.85 4.06
C SER A 54 -14.44 -13.28 3.53
N ARG A 55 -13.27 -13.78 3.10
CA ARG A 55 -13.06 -15.21 2.76
C ARG A 55 -13.25 -16.11 3.97
N LEU A 56 -12.70 -15.73 5.13
CA LEU A 56 -12.87 -16.49 6.37
C LEU A 56 -14.33 -16.56 6.81
N ILE A 57 -15.15 -15.55 6.51
CA ILE A 57 -16.57 -15.55 6.89
C ILE A 57 -17.43 -16.32 5.87
N LEU A 58 -17.25 -16.05 4.57
CA LEU A 58 -18.14 -16.51 3.50
C LEU A 58 -17.70 -17.82 2.83
N ARG A 59 -16.40 -18.15 2.85
CA ARG A 59 -15.82 -19.33 2.16
C ARG A 59 -15.02 -20.23 3.09
N LYS A 60 -15.51 -20.44 4.31
CA LYS A 60 -14.90 -21.30 5.35
C LYS A 60 -14.53 -22.71 4.89
N HIS A 61 -15.24 -23.25 3.91
CA HIS A 61 -15.04 -24.61 3.41
C HIS A 61 -13.81 -24.74 2.48
N GLU A 62 -13.29 -23.62 1.98
CA GLU A 62 -12.10 -23.60 1.09
C GLU A 62 -10.78 -23.46 1.87
N ILE A 63 -10.83 -23.36 3.21
CA ILE A 63 -9.68 -23.10 4.09
C ILE A 63 -9.35 -24.38 4.86
N GLU A 64 -8.13 -24.87 4.74
CA GLU A 64 -7.66 -26.11 5.35
C GLU A 64 -7.29 -25.90 6.84
N ASP A 65 -6.39 -24.94 7.16
CA ASP A 65 -6.12 -24.54 8.55
C ASP A 65 -6.79 -23.20 8.91
N ARG A 66 -7.95 -23.31 9.57
CA ARG A 66 -8.78 -22.14 9.95
C ARG A 66 -8.20 -21.36 11.11
N GLU A 67 -7.58 -22.03 12.08
CA GLU A 67 -7.09 -21.37 13.28
C GLU A 67 -5.84 -20.55 12.95
N GLN A 68 -4.94 -21.11 12.14
CA GLN A 68 -3.79 -20.35 11.63
C GLN A 68 -4.25 -19.16 10.78
N PHE A 69 -5.17 -19.36 9.83
CA PHE A 69 -5.68 -18.29 8.96
C PHE A 69 -6.32 -17.14 9.76
N LYS A 70 -7.08 -17.46 10.81
CA LYS A 70 -7.69 -16.49 11.72
C LYS A 70 -6.64 -15.73 12.54
N ASN A 71 -5.64 -16.44 13.07
CA ASN A 71 -4.55 -15.84 13.84
C ASN A 71 -3.70 -14.89 12.98
N ASP A 72 -3.41 -15.27 11.73
CA ASP A 72 -2.69 -14.42 10.77
C ASP A 72 -3.46 -13.12 10.49
N ILE A 73 -4.77 -13.21 10.24
CA ILE A 73 -5.63 -12.03 10.03
C ILE A 73 -5.65 -11.14 11.28
N LYS A 74 -5.86 -11.72 12.47
CA LYS A 74 -5.90 -10.97 13.73
C LYS A 74 -4.58 -10.22 13.97
N THR A 75 -3.45 -10.89 13.74
CA THR A 75 -2.13 -10.30 13.91
C THR A 75 -1.90 -9.17 12.91
N ARG A 76 -2.31 -9.34 11.64
CA ARG A 76 -2.24 -8.29 10.62
C ARG A 76 -3.09 -7.07 10.96
N PHE A 77 -4.34 -7.26 11.41
CA PHE A 77 -5.18 -6.15 11.87
C PHE A 77 -4.54 -5.39 13.03
N PHE A 78 -3.97 -6.10 14.00
CA PHE A 78 -3.28 -5.47 15.13
C PHE A 78 -2.08 -4.63 14.66
N MET A 79 -1.23 -5.17 13.79
CA MET A 79 -0.11 -4.39 13.24
C MET A 79 -0.56 -3.19 12.43
N LEU A 80 -1.59 -3.34 11.58
CA LEU A 80 -2.15 -2.24 10.81
C LEU A 80 -2.75 -1.16 11.71
N PHE A 81 -3.37 -1.53 12.82
CA PHE A 81 -3.85 -0.55 13.80
C PHE A 81 -2.71 0.26 14.44
N LEU A 82 -1.62 -0.41 14.84
CA LEU A 82 -0.45 0.29 15.37
C LEU A 82 0.16 1.24 14.32
N TYR A 83 0.28 0.79 13.07
CA TYR A 83 0.73 1.64 11.98
C TYR A 83 -0.23 2.80 11.72
N PHE A 84 -1.54 2.60 11.80
CA PHE A 84 -2.51 3.68 11.63
C PHE A 84 -2.25 4.81 12.63
N VAL A 85 -2.19 4.49 13.93
CA VAL A 85 -1.94 5.48 14.99
C VAL A 85 -0.62 6.21 14.73
N PHE A 86 0.44 5.46 14.39
CA PHE A 86 1.75 6.03 14.08
C PHE A 86 1.72 6.96 12.85
N ILE A 87 1.03 6.55 11.78
CA ILE A 87 0.91 7.30 10.53
C ILE A 87 0.19 8.63 10.78
N ILE A 88 -0.92 8.59 11.53
CA ILE A 88 -1.67 9.81 11.87
C ILE A 88 -0.80 10.76 12.69
N ILE A 89 -0.21 10.29 13.79
CA ILE A 89 0.55 11.18 14.69
C ILE A 89 1.79 11.73 13.98
N CYS A 90 2.61 10.87 13.37
CA CYS A 90 3.88 11.29 12.81
C CYS A 90 3.74 11.98 11.44
N PHE A 91 2.94 11.43 10.53
CA PHE A 91 2.91 11.93 9.15
C PHE A 91 1.77 12.91 8.88
N CYS A 92 0.60 12.74 9.50
CA CYS A 92 -0.49 13.69 9.32
C CYS A 92 -0.20 15.00 10.07
N PHE A 93 0.20 14.91 11.34
CA PHE A 93 0.35 16.07 12.23
C PHE A 93 1.80 16.52 12.42
N MET A 94 2.71 15.64 12.87
CA MET A 94 4.04 16.07 13.33
C MET A 94 4.92 16.64 12.22
N ILE A 95 4.93 16.03 11.03
CA ILE A 95 5.77 16.48 9.91
C ILE A 95 5.33 17.84 9.35
N GLU A 96 4.02 18.05 9.21
CA GLU A 96 3.42 19.26 8.63
C GLU A 96 2.95 20.28 9.68
N TRP A 97 3.39 20.14 10.94
CA TRP A 97 2.90 20.99 12.04
C TRP A 97 3.13 22.49 11.80
N ASN A 98 4.22 22.83 11.09
CA ASN A 98 4.60 24.21 10.82
C ASN A 98 4.02 24.75 9.50
N THR A 99 3.33 23.93 8.71
CA THR A 99 2.85 24.22 7.35
C THR A 99 1.34 24.05 7.28
N GLN A 100 0.60 25.16 7.40
CA GLN A 100 -0.87 25.15 7.37
C GLN A 100 -1.44 24.50 6.10
N GLU A 101 -0.82 24.75 4.94
CA GLU A 101 -1.24 24.15 3.67
C GLU A 101 -1.05 22.64 3.63
N GLY A 102 0.07 22.13 4.14
CA GLY A 102 0.37 20.69 4.19
C GLY A 102 -0.55 19.95 5.17
N LEU A 103 -0.80 20.54 6.33
CA LEU A 103 -1.75 20.03 7.31
C LEU A 103 -3.17 19.95 6.72
N TYR A 104 -3.63 21.00 6.03
CA TYR A 104 -4.94 21.03 5.40
C TYR A 104 -5.11 19.91 4.38
N ARG A 105 -4.14 19.73 3.48
CA ARG A 105 -4.13 18.62 2.50
C ARG A 105 -4.15 17.26 3.19
N ASN A 106 -3.38 17.07 4.26
CA ASN A 106 -3.40 15.81 5.02
C ASN A 106 -4.77 15.52 5.64
N ILE A 107 -5.43 16.54 6.18
CA ILE A 107 -6.79 16.42 6.72
C ILE A 107 -7.79 16.08 5.60
N GLU A 108 -7.68 16.71 4.44
CA GLU A 108 -8.52 16.36 3.28
C GLU A 108 -8.35 14.91 2.86
N ILE A 109 -7.11 14.41 2.84
CA ILE A 109 -6.81 13.01 2.55
C ILE A 109 -7.39 12.09 3.63
N LEU A 110 -7.21 12.43 4.91
CA LEU A 110 -7.73 11.67 6.04
C LEU A 110 -9.26 11.56 6.02
N LEU A 111 -9.93 12.61 5.55
CA LEU A 111 -11.39 12.71 5.43
C LEU A 111 -11.92 12.31 4.04
N PHE A 112 -11.09 11.71 3.18
CA PHE A 112 -11.49 11.25 1.84
C PHE A 112 -12.06 12.35 0.93
N LYS A 113 -11.57 13.60 1.08
CA LYS A 113 -11.93 14.70 0.19
C LYS A 113 -11.02 14.79 -1.04
N ASN A 114 -9.83 14.20 -0.98
CA ASN A 114 -8.89 14.19 -2.10
C ASN A 114 -9.31 13.18 -3.18
N VAL A 115 -9.52 13.66 -4.41
CA VAL A 115 -10.01 12.85 -5.53
C VAL A 115 -9.00 11.78 -5.96
N TYR A 116 -7.72 12.13 -6.06
CA TYR A 116 -6.66 11.19 -6.47
C TYR A 116 -6.50 10.04 -5.46
N PHE A 117 -6.60 10.37 -4.18
CA PHE A 117 -6.60 9.40 -3.10
C PHE A 117 -7.75 8.41 -3.25
N ASN A 118 -8.97 8.93 -3.42
CA ASN A 118 -10.18 8.10 -3.55
C ASN A 118 -10.15 7.21 -4.79
N ILE A 119 -9.68 7.71 -5.92
CA ILE A 119 -9.50 6.91 -7.15
C ILE A 119 -8.48 5.79 -6.92
N SER A 120 -7.38 6.07 -6.22
CA SER A 120 -6.39 5.05 -5.85
C SER A 120 -7.03 3.93 -5.02
N LEU A 121 -7.80 4.30 -3.98
CA LEU A 121 -8.50 3.33 -3.14
C LEU A 121 -9.51 2.50 -3.92
N LEU A 122 -10.29 3.13 -4.79
CA LEU A 122 -11.26 2.44 -5.62
C LEU A 122 -10.58 1.42 -6.55
N SER A 123 -9.42 1.77 -7.12
CA SER A 123 -8.65 0.86 -7.96
C SER A 123 -8.19 -0.40 -7.19
N PHE A 124 -7.73 -0.23 -5.95
CA PHE A 124 -7.32 -1.34 -5.09
C PHE A 124 -8.49 -2.21 -4.64
N ALA A 125 -9.62 -1.58 -4.29
CA ALA A 125 -10.85 -2.29 -3.97
C ALA A 125 -11.36 -3.10 -5.18
N ALA A 126 -11.39 -2.51 -6.38
CA ALA A 126 -11.80 -3.18 -7.60
C ALA A 126 -10.90 -4.38 -7.92
N ARG A 127 -9.57 -4.22 -7.79
CA ARG A 127 -8.60 -5.33 -7.94
C ARG A 127 -8.91 -6.46 -6.95
N GLU A 128 -9.09 -6.15 -5.67
CA GLU A 128 -9.34 -7.19 -4.65
C GLU A 128 -10.71 -7.86 -4.81
N ILE A 129 -11.76 -7.13 -5.17
CA ILE A 129 -13.07 -7.72 -5.50
C ILE A 129 -12.95 -8.67 -6.70
N TYR A 130 -12.20 -8.28 -7.73
CA TYR A 130 -11.96 -9.14 -8.89
C TYR A 130 -11.21 -10.41 -8.48
N VAL A 131 -10.14 -10.28 -7.69
CA VAL A 131 -9.34 -11.40 -7.21
C VAL A 131 -10.15 -12.33 -6.30
N TYR A 132 -11.01 -11.78 -5.44
CA TYR A 132 -11.95 -12.53 -4.60
C TYR A 132 -12.95 -13.34 -5.43
N SER A 133 -13.50 -12.74 -6.49
CA SER A 133 -14.52 -13.38 -7.33
C SER A 133 -13.94 -14.48 -8.21
N ASN A 134 -12.70 -14.33 -8.69
CA ASN A 134 -12.15 -15.17 -9.76
C ASN A 134 -11.12 -16.22 -9.33
N LYS A 135 -10.46 -16.07 -8.18
CA LYS A 135 -9.54 -17.11 -7.68
C LYS A 135 -10.33 -18.15 -6.86
N LYS A 136 -10.33 -19.40 -7.32
CA LYS A 136 -10.52 -20.54 -6.42
C LYS A 136 -9.27 -20.65 -5.55
N LEU A 137 -9.44 -20.80 -4.24
CA LEU A 137 -8.31 -21.14 -3.38
C LEU A 137 -7.73 -22.46 -3.91
N VAL A 138 -6.54 -22.39 -4.51
CA VAL A 138 -5.74 -23.59 -4.70
C VAL A 138 -5.54 -24.13 -3.29
N LYS A 139 -5.75 -25.44 -3.13
CA LYS A 139 -5.87 -26.19 -1.87
C LYS A 139 -4.67 -26.08 -0.90
N ASN A 140 -3.72 -25.19 -1.17
CA ASN A 140 -2.63 -24.86 -0.27
C ASN A 140 -3.01 -23.61 0.52
N ASN A 141 -3.15 -23.81 1.84
CA ASN A 141 -3.08 -22.77 2.86
C ASN A 141 -2.19 -21.61 2.43
N LEU A 142 -2.75 -20.42 2.30
CA LEU A 142 -2.01 -19.18 2.45
C LEU A 142 -3.04 -18.05 2.61
N ALA A 143 -3.45 -17.81 3.86
CA ALA A 143 -3.56 -16.41 4.27
C ALA A 143 -2.24 -15.74 3.84
N ARG A 144 -2.29 -14.48 3.38
CA ARG A 144 -1.03 -13.74 3.29
C ARG A 144 -0.41 -13.79 4.68
N THR A 145 0.85 -14.22 4.73
CA THR A 145 1.60 -14.34 5.98
C THR A 145 1.55 -13.01 6.75
N VAL A 146 1.72 -13.08 8.07
CA VAL A 146 1.76 -11.89 8.94
C VAL A 146 2.71 -10.82 8.40
N MET A 147 3.83 -11.23 7.80
CA MET A 147 4.77 -10.35 7.11
C MET A 147 4.54 -10.40 5.58
N SER A 148 3.38 -9.94 5.14
CA SER A 148 3.06 -9.83 3.72
C SER A 148 4.01 -8.82 3.04
N LYS A 149 4.18 -8.94 1.72
CA LYS A 149 4.99 -7.96 0.95
C LYS A 149 4.44 -6.54 1.07
N GLY A 150 3.13 -6.39 1.25
CA GLY A 150 2.48 -5.10 1.51
C GLY A 150 2.81 -4.53 2.89
N VAL A 151 2.78 -5.35 3.94
CA VAL A 151 3.21 -4.95 5.30
C VAL A 151 4.69 -4.53 5.31
N ILE A 152 5.57 -5.26 4.61
CA ILE A 152 6.98 -4.88 4.47
C ILE A 152 7.13 -3.54 3.77
N THR A 153 6.39 -3.33 2.67
CA THR A 153 6.38 -2.06 1.94
C THR A 153 5.99 -0.90 2.85
N LEU A 154 4.94 -1.09 3.65
CA LEU A 154 4.46 -0.09 4.60
C LEU A 154 5.50 0.19 5.69
N HIS A 155 6.11 -0.84 6.27
CA HIS A 155 7.11 -0.69 7.32
C HIS A 155 8.35 0.07 6.82
N LEU A 156 8.88 -0.31 5.65
CA LEU A 156 10.01 0.39 5.03
C LEU A 156 9.66 1.83 4.65
N SER A 157 8.43 2.08 4.19
CA SER A 157 7.96 3.43 3.87
C SER A 157 7.91 4.31 5.12
N ILE A 158 7.44 3.78 6.25
CA ILE A 158 7.45 4.51 7.53
C ILE A 158 8.88 4.87 7.94
N ILE A 159 9.80 3.90 7.94
CA ILE A 159 11.22 4.14 8.29
C ILE A 159 11.83 5.19 7.37
N LEU A 160 11.63 5.03 6.06
CA LEU A 160 12.15 5.95 5.05
C LEU A 160 11.58 7.37 5.22
N GLY A 161 10.30 7.49 5.53
CA GLY A 161 9.66 8.78 5.73
C GLY A 161 10.20 9.56 6.93
N ILE A 162 10.45 8.88 8.05
CA ILE A 162 11.11 9.50 9.22
C ILE A 162 12.55 9.91 8.88
N LEU A 163 13.27 9.05 8.15
CA LEU A 163 14.65 9.34 7.74
C LEU A 163 14.70 10.56 6.82
N LEU A 164 13.86 10.61 5.79
CA LEU A 164 13.78 11.76 4.87
C LEU A 164 13.41 13.05 5.59
N TRP A 165 12.46 13.00 6.52
CA TRP A 165 12.11 14.15 7.34
C TRP A 165 13.28 14.62 8.22
N THR A 166 14.03 13.70 8.82
CA THR A 166 15.21 14.02 9.65
C THR A 166 16.32 14.68 8.83
N VAL A 167 16.54 14.20 7.60
CA VAL A 167 17.51 14.80 6.66
C VAL A 167 17.03 16.19 6.20
N ALA A 168 15.75 16.33 5.86
CA ALA A 168 15.17 17.58 5.36
C ALA A 168 15.14 18.70 6.42
N THR A 169 14.95 18.37 7.70
CA THR A 169 14.87 19.34 8.82
C THR A 169 16.22 19.85 9.32
N LYS A 170 17.31 19.68 8.56
CA LYS A 170 18.65 20.26 8.81
C LYS A 170 19.35 19.83 10.12
N LYS A 171 19.06 18.64 10.67
CA LYS A 171 19.87 18.09 11.78
C LYS A 171 21.15 17.35 11.35
N LEU A 172 21.33 17.00 10.06
CA LEU A 172 22.44 16.12 9.65
C LEU A 172 23.48 16.67 8.66
N ALA A 173 23.24 17.67 7.81
CA ALA A 173 24.34 18.19 6.99
C ALA A 173 24.08 19.53 6.32
N SER A 174 25.09 20.38 6.40
CA SER A 174 25.45 21.48 5.50
C SER A 174 25.61 21.02 4.04
N LEU A 175 24.55 20.53 3.39
CA LEU A 175 24.60 20.15 1.98
C LEU A 175 24.32 21.37 1.08
N PRO A 176 25.22 21.71 0.14
CA PRO A 176 25.12 22.88 -0.72
C PRO A 176 24.30 22.58 -1.98
N PHE A 177 23.11 22.00 -1.82
CA PHE A 177 22.21 21.72 -2.94
C PHE A 177 20.94 22.58 -2.81
N GLU A 178 20.79 23.54 -3.72
CA GLU A 178 19.55 24.29 -3.94
C GLU A 178 18.47 23.34 -4.52
N LEU A 179 17.90 22.51 -3.65
CA LEU A 179 16.87 21.52 -3.98
C LEU A 179 15.45 22.04 -3.68
N GLN A 180 15.24 23.34 -3.50
CA GLN A 180 13.96 23.88 -3.03
C GLN A 180 12.79 23.57 -3.98
N SER A 181 12.99 23.65 -5.30
CA SER A 181 11.91 23.44 -6.28
C SER A 181 11.60 21.97 -6.58
N TYR A 182 12.51 21.03 -6.31
CA TYR A 182 12.34 19.60 -6.60
C TYR A 182 12.19 18.72 -5.36
N SER A 183 12.17 19.33 -4.16
CA SER A 183 12.21 18.60 -2.88
C SER A 183 11.05 17.59 -2.74
N THR A 184 9.84 17.95 -3.19
CA THR A 184 8.66 17.08 -3.12
C THR A 184 8.78 15.86 -4.04
N ILE A 185 9.21 16.06 -5.29
CA ILE A 185 9.40 14.94 -6.25
C ILE A 185 10.49 14.00 -5.73
N LEU A 186 11.62 14.55 -5.28
CA LEU A 186 12.76 13.78 -4.77
C LEU A 186 12.37 12.96 -3.52
N ALA A 187 11.47 13.50 -2.68
CA ALA A 187 10.97 12.79 -1.52
C ALA A 187 10.02 11.63 -1.87
N ILE A 188 9.25 11.72 -2.97
CA ILE A 188 8.21 10.75 -3.33
C ILE A 188 8.77 9.53 -4.08
N VAL A 189 9.77 9.74 -4.95
CA VAL A 189 10.36 8.69 -5.79
C VAL A 189 10.78 7.44 -5.01
N PRO A 190 11.45 7.54 -3.83
CA PRO A 190 11.81 6.37 -3.05
C PRO A 190 10.62 5.50 -2.63
N PHE A 191 9.50 6.12 -2.24
CA PHE A 191 8.28 5.39 -1.83
C PHE A 191 7.66 4.63 -2.99
N LEU A 192 7.53 5.30 -4.15
CA LEU A 192 7.03 4.67 -5.37
C LEU A 192 7.92 3.51 -5.81
N THR A 193 9.24 3.68 -5.71
CA THR A 193 10.21 2.64 -6.07
C THR A 193 10.06 1.41 -5.18
N ILE A 194 9.99 1.58 -3.85
CA ILE A 194 9.78 0.47 -2.91
C ILE A 194 8.47 -0.25 -3.22
N LYS A 195 7.37 0.50 -3.37
CA LYS A 195 6.05 -0.06 -3.69
C LYS A 195 6.10 -0.90 -4.96
N PHE A 196 6.66 -0.34 -6.03
CA PHE A 196 6.76 -1.02 -7.31
C PHE A 196 7.59 -2.31 -7.20
N LEU A 197 8.76 -2.26 -6.55
CA LEU A 197 9.63 -3.43 -6.40
C LEU A 197 8.95 -4.58 -5.64
N PHE A 198 8.31 -4.27 -4.51
CA PHE A 198 7.68 -5.29 -3.69
C PHE A 198 6.42 -5.87 -4.34
N GLU A 199 5.57 -5.05 -4.95
CA GLU A 199 4.39 -5.54 -5.68
C GLU A 199 4.79 -6.35 -6.91
N TRP A 200 5.78 -5.91 -7.67
CA TRP A 200 6.31 -6.67 -8.80
C TRP A 200 6.85 -8.03 -8.34
N SER A 201 7.55 -8.08 -7.20
CA SER A 201 8.03 -9.33 -6.62
C SER A 201 6.89 -10.28 -6.24
N GLU A 202 5.79 -9.75 -5.69
CA GLU A 202 4.60 -10.50 -5.31
C GLU A 202 3.90 -11.07 -6.55
N ILE A 203 3.72 -10.25 -7.59
CA ILE A 203 3.13 -10.64 -8.87
C ILE A 203 3.97 -11.74 -9.55
N LYS A 204 5.30 -11.62 -9.53
CA LYS A 204 6.21 -12.62 -10.08
C LYS A 204 6.17 -13.93 -9.30
N ALA A 205 6.08 -13.88 -7.97
CA ALA A 205 5.94 -15.07 -7.12
C ALA A 205 4.64 -15.82 -7.42
N LYS A 206 3.50 -15.09 -7.48
CA LYS A 206 2.20 -15.64 -7.86
C LYS A 206 2.24 -16.33 -9.23
N ARG A 207 2.91 -15.73 -10.22
CA ARG A 207 3.06 -16.34 -11.56
C ARG A 207 3.81 -17.67 -11.53
N LYS A 208 4.87 -17.77 -10.74
CA LYS A 208 5.65 -19.02 -10.61
C LYS A 208 4.83 -20.14 -9.98
N GLU A 209 4.02 -19.84 -8.96
CA GLU A 209 3.14 -20.83 -8.33
C GLU A 209 2.09 -21.36 -9.30
N MET A 210 1.54 -20.51 -10.18
CA MET A 210 0.58 -20.91 -11.21
C MET A 210 1.19 -21.78 -12.33
N GLN A 211 2.52 -21.84 -12.44
CA GLN A 211 3.24 -22.60 -13.48
C GLN A 211 3.84 -23.92 -12.96
N LYS A 212 3.78 -24.19 -11.65
CA LYS A 212 4.24 -25.48 -11.11
C LYS A 212 3.24 -26.58 -11.52
N PRO A 213 3.68 -27.67 -12.18
CA PRO A 213 2.84 -28.85 -12.31
C PRO A 213 2.58 -29.41 -10.91
N GLY A 214 1.30 -29.61 -10.58
CA GLY A 214 0.86 -30.24 -9.33
C GLY A 214 1.09 -31.74 -9.34
#